data_AF-A0A534X989-F1
#
_entry.id   AF-A0A534X989-F1
#
_cell.length_a   1.000
_cell.length_b   1.000
_cell.length_c   1.000
_cell.angle_alpha   90.00
_cell.angle_beta   90.00
_cell.angle_gamma   90.00
#
_symmetry.space_group_name_H-M   'P 1'
#
loop_
_entity.id
_entity.type
_entity.pdbx_description
1 polymer ?
#
loop_
_entity_poly.entity_id
_entity_poly.type
_entity_poly.pdbx_seq_one_letter_code
_entity_poly.pdbx_strand_id
1 'polypeptide(L)'
;MRERLVTPRDVAWMLVLMALALAPRLYWASGIGLSDDFIFRGEVNAVLNKQILPDNQAYRFSWWFPAALSCRIFGLTELGLILPFTVTATLAVGLLYLFGKTLWGRPGGIIAALLLAAYPLDFAWSTMVTTDIVLSFYSALTMLLVLRALAQDDPAWRRRLWALAGVTLWLAYHAKISALLLIPVVAVACLANRQRLDRCALWFLATAVPLFAFSSLFLYVLTGDPLFPYHSELEFQGLAGPLAKVHAISPDVFWYYPQLLFFPDSLGDLVHSVYPHALLLLAAVGIVFGLRSSGVVLGWLIIVFLGMQLAVLPADGVWISGFRNIRHLHVVVYPLVLALTGYLVALRARSPLGAVVLLVALLAFSGWECVATAQKTQIAFADRRTVCRYLLELPPKPSYADQGIVIWCTVLDPTNGPPKVKELPADAPSRKARIATITSGYVVTGGAREPYYGCPSCITSASELPAGRWRLVQKFPDLVPPVPWREEALRVWEAIEPPAARGGPQRGRAPVGGFHRMPAHSSGSPTTTALRTSCASGRTTAPPRPLMIQRTRPSVTRERSFTTTRVIPPWLPAGSV
;
A
#
# COMPACT_ATOMS: atom_id res chain seq x y z
N MET A 1 24.96 -12.63 -34.93
CA MET A 1 23.70 -12.17 -35.55
C MET A 1 23.05 -11.12 -34.65
N ARG A 2 22.88 -9.88 -35.12
CA ARG A 2 22.14 -8.82 -34.40
C ARG A 2 20.64 -9.08 -34.51
N GLU A 3 20.12 -10.04 -33.76
CA GLU A 3 18.67 -10.24 -33.72
C GLU A 3 18.03 -8.99 -33.09
N ARG A 4 17.12 -8.34 -33.82
CA ARG A 4 16.41 -7.16 -33.32
C ARG A 4 15.65 -7.55 -32.06
N LEU A 5 15.84 -6.79 -30.97
CA LEU A 5 15.17 -7.03 -29.70
C LEU A 5 13.64 -7.07 -29.87
N VAL A 6 13.12 -6.19 -30.73
CA VAL A 6 11.70 -6.06 -31.03
C VAL A 6 11.51 -6.17 -32.54
N THR A 7 10.73 -7.16 -32.97
CA THR A 7 10.20 -7.29 -34.33
C THR A 7 8.75 -6.81 -34.37
N PRO A 8 8.16 -6.49 -35.53
CA PRO A 8 6.75 -6.10 -35.61
C PRO A 8 5.80 -7.12 -34.96
N ARG A 9 6.11 -8.42 -35.09
CA ARG A 9 5.37 -9.51 -34.43
C ARG A 9 5.47 -9.44 -32.90
N ASP A 10 6.62 -9.02 -32.37
CA ASP A 10 6.79 -8.85 -30.93
C ASP A 10 5.98 -7.66 -30.41
N VAL A 11 5.92 -6.56 -31.17
CA VAL A 11 5.04 -5.42 -30.84
C VAL A 11 3.59 -5.87 -30.78
N ALA A 12 3.14 -6.61 -31.79
CA ALA A 12 1.77 -7.14 -31.81
C ALA A 12 1.48 -8.02 -30.58
N TRP A 13 2.38 -8.93 -30.23
CA TRP A 13 2.24 -9.75 -29.02
C TRP A 13 2.18 -8.91 -27.75
N MET A 14 3.08 -7.96 -27.59
CA MET A 14 3.08 -7.07 -26.42
C MET A 14 1.77 -6.31 -26.31
N LEU A 15 1.28 -5.70 -27.39
CA LEU A 15 0.02 -4.95 -27.39
C LEU A 15 -1.18 -5.84 -27.03
N VAL A 16 -1.26 -7.05 -27.59
CA VAL A 16 -2.33 -8.00 -27.26
C VAL A 16 -2.26 -8.41 -25.80
N LEU A 17 -1.08 -8.78 -25.29
CA LEU A 17 -0.91 -9.21 -23.89
C LEU A 17 -1.18 -8.06 -22.90
N MET A 18 -0.75 -6.85 -23.24
CA MET A 18 -1.04 -5.64 -22.47
C MET A 18 -2.53 -5.33 -22.46
N ALA A 19 -3.22 -5.44 -23.59
CA ALA A 19 -4.67 -5.25 -23.66
C ALA A 19 -5.43 -6.32 -22.87
N LEU A 20 -5.03 -7.59 -22.99
CA LEU A 20 -5.59 -8.71 -22.22
C LEU A 20 -5.40 -8.56 -20.71
N ALA A 21 -4.30 -7.93 -20.27
CA ALA A 21 -4.09 -7.62 -18.86
C ALA A 21 -4.90 -6.38 -18.43
N LEU A 22 -4.91 -5.33 -19.24
CA LEU A 22 -5.56 -4.05 -18.91
C LEU A 22 -7.08 -4.17 -18.83
N ALA A 23 -7.73 -4.86 -19.78
CA ALA A 23 -9.18 -4.97 -19.84
C ALA A 23 -9.82 -5.50 -18.54
N PRO A 24 -9.41 -6.66 -17.98
CA PRO A 24 -9.92 -7.13 -16.70
C PRO A 24 -9.53 -6.21 -15.54
N ARG A 25 -8.30 -5.66 -15.52
CA ARG A 25 -7.90 -4.70 -14.46
C ARG A 25 -8.83 -3.49 -14.40
N LEU A 26 -9.26 -2.97 -15.56
CA LEU A 26 -10.22 -1.87 -15.63
C LEU A 26 -11.64 -2.30 -15.22
N TYR A 27 -12.05 -3.53 -15.54
CA TYR A 27 -13.35 -4.06 -15.13
C TYR A 27 -13.45 -4.24 -13.60
N TRP A 28 -12.37 -4.72 -12.96
CA TRP A 28 -12.25 -4.85 -11.50
C TRP A 28 -11.49 -3.67 -10.87
N ALA A 29 -11.55 -2.48 -11.49
CA ALA A 29 -10.81 -1.32 -10.99
C ALA A 29 -11.25 -0.93 -9.58
N SER A 30 -10.29 -0.82 -8.67
CA SER A 30 -10.57 -0.49 -7.28
C SER A 30 -10.75 1.01 -7.07
N GLY A 31 -9.84 1.83 -7.61
CA GLY A 31 -9.87 3.27 -7.42
C GLY A 31 -9.08 3.74 -6.20
N ILE A 32 -9.41 4.95 -5.72
CA ILE A 32 -8.85 5.51 -4.49
C ILE A 32 -9.58 4.89 -3.29
N GLY A 33 -8.82 4.41 -2.32
CA GLY A 33 -9.38 3.91 -1.07
C GLY A 33 -8.36 3.37 -0.07
N LEU A 34 -7.07 3.35 -0.39
CA LEU A 34 -6.06 3.08 0.61
C LEU A 34 -5.89 4.33 1.50
N SER A 35 -5.56 4.12 2.77
CA SER A 35 -5.36 5.22 3.72
C SER A 35 -4.28 6.22 3.29
N ASP A 36 -3.29 5.78 2.51
CA ASP A 36 -2.19 6.61 2.03
C ASP A 36 -2.44 7.28 0.68
N ASP A 37 -3.48 6.87 -0.06
CA ASP A 37 -3.91 7.57 -1.27
C ASP A 37 -4.22 9.05 -0.98
N PHE A 38 -4.68 9.36 0.24
CA PHE A 38 -4.96 10.72 0.71
C PHE A 38 -3.69 11.54 0.91
N ILE A 39 -2.65 10.91 1.43
CA ILE A 39 -1.31 11.51 1.53
C ILE A 39 -0.80 11.79 0.12
N PHE A 40 -0.85 10.81 -0.77
CA PHE A 40 -0.40 10.95 -2.15
C PHE A 40 -1.16 12.02 -2.93
N ARG A 41 -2.47 12.12 -2.73
CA ARG A 41 -3.28 13.20 -3.30
C ARG A 41 -2.87 14.56 -2.76
N GLY A 42 -2.61 14.67 -1.45
CA GLY A 42 -2.11 15.87 -0.81
C GLY A 42 -0.79 16.34 -1.43
N GLU A 43 0.14 15.41 -1.63
CA GLU A 43 1.43 15.68 -2.28
C GLU A 43 1.28 16.13 -3.72
N VAL A 44 0.47 15.42 -4.51
CA VAL A 44 0.20 15.82 -5.90
C VAL A 44 -0.42 17.22 -5.95
N ASN A 45 -1.33 17.54 -5.05
CA ASN A 45 -1.90 18.88 -4.93
C ASN A 45 -0.84 19.92 -4.55
N ALA A 46 0.07 19.63 -3.62
CA ALA A 46 1.17 20.52 -3.26
C ALA A 46 2.08 20.79 -4.48
N VAL A 47 2.43 19.74 -5.23
CA VAL A 47 3.25 19.84 -6.46
C VAL A 47 2.55 20.68 -7.53
N LEU A 48 1.24 20.47 -7.75
CA LEU A 48 0.44 21.30 -8.66
C LEU A 48 0.43 22.78 -8.24
N ASN A 49 0.53 23.05 -6.94
CA ASN A 49 0.67 24.38 -6.36
C ASN A 49 2.13 24.84 -6.21
N LYS A 50 3.07 24.22 -6.93
CA LYS A 50 4.50 24.55 -6.97
C LYS A 50 5.21 24.42 -5.62
N GLN A 51 4.75 23.50 -4.77
CA GLN A 51 5.35 23.18 -3.48
C GLN A 51 5.83 21.72 -3.47
N ILE A 52 7.00 21.50 -2.90
CA ILE A 52 7.49 20.16 -2.55
C ILE A 52 7.55 20.13 -1.03
N LEU A 53 6.75 19.26 -0.42
CA LEU A 53 6.76 19.10 1.03
C LEU A 53 8.02 18.32 1.43
N PRO A 54 8.78 18.76 2.46
CA PRO A 54 10.00 18.07 2.89
C PRO A 54 9.65 16.88 3.78
N ASP A 55 8.98 15.87 3.21
CA ASP A 55 8.60 14.63 3.88
C ASP A 55 9.13 13.39 3.12
N ASN A 56 8.73 12.18 3.54
CA ASN A 56 9.17 10.94 2.90
C ASN A 56 8.67 10.76 1.44
N GLN A 57 7.82 11.65 0.92
CA GLN A 57 7.39 11.67 -0.47
C GLN A 57 8.22 12.63 -1.32
N ALA A 58 8.92 13.59 -0.72
CA ALA A 58 9.72 14.61 -1.42
C ALA A 58 10.67 14.01 -2.47
N TYR A 59 11.37 12.93 -2.10
CA TYR A 59 12.31 12.26 -2.98
C TYR A 59 11.64 11.34 -3.99
N ARG A 60 10.36 10.97 -3.82
CA ARG A 60 9.72 9.90 -4.58
C ARG A 60 9.13 10.38 -5.93
N PHE A 61 9.87 11.21 -6.66
CA PHE A 61 9.34 11.88 -7.86
C PHE A 61 9.01 10.94 -9.02
N SER A 62 9.53 9.71 -9.02
CA SER A 62 9.26 8.76 -10.08
C SER A 62 7.77 8.39 -10.20
N TRP A 63 6.99 8.54 -9.11
CA TRP A 63 5.54 8.34 -9.12
C TRP A 63 4.76 9.67 -9.09
N TRP A 64 5.15 10.64 -8.24
CA TRP A 64 4.32 11.84 -8.07
C TRP A 64 4.41 12.78 -9.27
N PHE A 65 5.52 12.78 -10.01
CA PHE A 65 5.64 13.61 -11.20
C PHE A 65 4.69 13.16 -12.33
N PRO A 66 4.66 11.87 -12.72
CA PRO A 66 3.63 11.36 -13.62
C PRO A 66 2.20 11.58 -13.13
N ALA A 67 1.93 11.42 -11.82
CA ALA A 67 0.62 11.69 -11.24
C ALA A 67 0.22 13.16 -11.31
N ALA A 68 1.13 14.08 -10.98
CA ALA A 68 0.88 15.51 -11.12
C ALA A 68 0.65 15.92 -12.58
N LEU A 69 1.40 15.36 -13.53
CA LEU A 69 1.16 15.61 -14.95
C LEU A 69 -0.22 15.09 -15.39
N SER A 70 -0.60 13.89 -14.96
CA SER A 70 -1.91 13.33 -15.25
C SER A 70 -3.03 14.16 -14.62
N CYS A 71 -2.89 14.57 -13.35
CA CYS A 71 -3.84 15.45 -12.68
C CYS A 71 -3.90 16.87 -13.27
N ARG A 72 -2.83 17.34 -13.91
CA ARG A 72 -2.87 18.60 -14.66
C ARG A 72 -3.76 18.51 -15.90
N ILE A 73 -3.86 17.33 -16.51
CA ILE A 73 -4.65 17.08 -17.72
C ILE A 73 -6.10 16.71 -17.36
N PHE A 74 -6.30 15.80 -16.40
CA PHE A 74 -7.61 15.23 -16.04
C PHE A 74 -8.20 15.79 -14.73
N GLY A 75 -7.57 16.82 -14.15
CA GLY A 75 -7.90 17.34 -12.83
C GLY A 75 -7.38 16.45 -11.69
N LEU A 76 -7.45 16.96 -10.46
CA LEU A 76 -7.16 16.21 -9.23
C LEU A 76 -8.32 15.23 -8.91
N THR A 77 -8.60 14.35 -9.86
CA THR A 77 -9.65 13.33 -9.85
C THR A 77 -9.05 11.95 -9.59
N GLU A 78 -9.90 10.97 -9.30
CA GLU A 78 -9.49 9.56 -9.16
C GLU A 78 -8.75 9.05 -10.41
N LEU A 79 -9.26 9.39 -11.60
CA LEU A 79 -8.62 9.05 -12.87
C LEU A 79 -7.22 9.65 -12.99
N GLY A 80 -7.07 10.96 -12.71
CA GLY A 80 -5.78 11.64 -12.82
C GLY A 80 -4.72 11.07 -11.88
N LEU A 81 -5.12 10.64 -10.67
CA LEU A 81 -4.19 10.08 -9.70
C LEU A 81 -3.76 8.64 -10.06
N ILE A 82 -4.68 7.81 -10.54
CA ILE A 82 -4.44 6.37 -10.75
C ILE A 82 -3.82 6.08 -12.11
N LEU A 83 -4.13 6.86 -13.14
CA LEU A 83 -3.74 6.58 -14.52
C LEU A 83 -2.24 6.23 -14.69
N PRO A 84 -1.27 6.95 -14.09
CA PRO A 84 0.14 6.59 -14.24
C PRO A 84 0.50 5.21 -13.69
N PHE A 85 -0.16 4.78 -12.62
CA PHE A 85 0.06 3.46 -12.01
C PHE A 85 -0.50 2.37 -12.89
N THR A 86 -1.72 2.53 -13.41
CA THR A 86 -2.32 1.60 -14.37
C THR A 86 -1.49 1.48 -15.64
N VAL A 87 -0.99 2.61 -16.16
CA VAL A 87 -0.09 2.63 -17.32
C VAL A 87 1.21 1.89 -17.01
N THR A 88 1.82 2.14 -15.86
CA THR A 88 3.06 1.47 -15.45
C THR A 88 2.88 -0.04 -15.28
N ALA A 89 1.80 -0.48 -14.62
CA ALA A 89 1.45 -1.89 -14.47
C ALA A 89 1.18 -2.57 -15.83
N THR A 90 0.59 -1.85 -16.78
CA THR A 90 0.34 -2.36 -18.14
C THR A 90 1.64 -2.47 -18.93
N LEU A 91 2.49 -1.45 -18.87
CA LEU A 91 3.82 -1.46 -19.47
C LEU A 91 4.71 -2.56 -18.87
N ALA A 92 4.52 -2.91 -17.59
CA ALA A 92 5.23 -4.01 -16.96
C ALA A 92 4.96 -5.35 -17.65
N VAL A 93 3.74 -5.61 -18.11
CA VAL A 93 3.41 -6.82 -18.90
C VAL A 93 4.23 -6.89 -20.19
N GLY A 94 4.32 -5.77 -20.92
CA GLY A 94 5.18 -5.66 -22.09
C GLY A 94 6.68 -5.79 -21.77
N LEU A 95 7.12 -5.22 -20.65
CA LEU A 95 8.49 -5.35 -20.16
C LEU A 95 8.85 -6.81 -19.84
N LEU A 96 7.97 -7.53 -19.15
CA LEU A 96 8.17 -8.95 -18.82
C LEU A 96 8.13 -9.83 -20.07
N TYR A 97 7.35 -9.48 -21.10
CA TYR A 97 7.47 -10.10 -22.41
C TYR A 97 8.88 -9.93 -22.98
N LEU A 98 9.42 -8.71 -23.01
CA LEU A 98 10.76 -8.44 -23.54
C LEU A 98 11.85 -9.14 -22.72
N PHE A 99 11.69 -9.17 -21.40
CA PHE A 99 12.62 -9.83 -20.49
C PHE A 99 12.61 -11.34 -20.71
N GLY A 100 11.44 -11.98 -20.66
CA GLY A 100 11.28 -13.40 -20.94
C GLY A 100 11.78 -13.78 -22.34
N LYS A 101 11.52 -12.93 -23.35
CA LYS A 101 12.04 -13.11 -24.70
C LYS A 101 13.57 -13.07 -24.76
N THR A 102 14.17 -12.14 -24.04
CA THR A 102 15.64 -11.99 -24.00
C THR A 102 16.30 -13.22 -23.41
N LEU A 103 15.68 -13.87 -22.41
CA LEU A 103 16.25 -15.03 -21.74
C LEU A 103 15.93 -16.36 -22.43
N TRP A 104 14.72 -16.52 -22.97
CA TRP A 104 14.21 -17.82 -23.43
C TRP A 104 13.46 -17.76 -24.77
N GLY A 105 13.65 -16.70 -25.54
CA GLY A 105 12.97 -16.48 -26.82
C GLY A 105 11.48 -16.19 -26.65
N ARG A 106 10.77 -16.03 -27.78
CA ARG A 106 9.34 -15.63 -27.78
C ARG A 106 8.43 -16.44 -26.85
N PRO A 107 8.56 -17.78 -26.72
CA PRO A 107 7.76 -18.54 -25.78
C PRO A 107 7.93 -18.06 -24.32
N GLY A 108 9.16 -17.75 -23.89
CA GLY A 108 9.41 -17.20 -22.57
C GLY A 108 8.78 -15.83 -22.37
N GLY A 109 8.80 -14.99 -23.40
CA GLY A 109 8.12 -13.69 -23.35
C GLY A 109 6.60 -13.81 -23.17
N ILE A 110 5.96 -14.69 -23.94
CA ILE A 110 4.51 -14.93 -23.83
C ILE A 110 4.15 -15.49 -22.44
N ILE A 111 4.88 -16.49 -21.97
CA ILE A 111 4.64 -17.11 -20.65
C ILE A 111 4.80 -16.08 -19.52
N ALA A 112 5.88 -15.31 -19.50
CA ALA A 112 6.13 -14.31 -18.45
C ALA A 112 5.02 -13.24 -18.40
N ALA A 113 4.60 -12.74 -19.57
CA ALA A 113 3.54 -11.75 -19.65
C ALA A 113 2.18 -12.30 -19.21
N LEU A 114 1.83 -13.53 -19.59
CA LEU A 114 0.58 -14.17 -19.16
C LEU A 114 0.56 -14.41 -17.65
N LEU A 115 1.66 -14.91 -17.08
CA LEU A 115 1.77 -15.13 -15.63
C LEU A 115 1.62 -13.81 -14.86
N LEU A 116 2.23 -12.72 -15.31
CA LEU A 116 2.06 -11.40 -14.68
C LEU A 116 0.65 -10.83 -14.87
N ALA A 117 0.05 -10.99 -16.05
CA ALA A 117 -1.31 -10.55 -16.32
C ALA A 117 -2.32 -11.20 -15.35
N ALA A 118 -2.07 -12.45 -14.97
CA ALA A 118 -2.84 -13.20 -13.99
C ALA A 118 -2.10 -13.32 -12.64
N TYR A 119 -1.42 -12.27 -12.15
CA TYR A 119 -0.81 -12.27 -10.82
C TYR A 119 -1.67 -11.48 -9.82
N PRO A 120 -2.24 -12.07 -8.77
CA PRO A 120 -3.28 -11.42 -7.95
C PRO A 120 -2.85 -10.09 -7.31
N LEU A 121 -1.67 -10.04 -6.69
CA LEU A 121 -1.13 -8.80 -6.10
C LEU A 121 -0.92 -7.69 -7.14
N ASP A 122 -0.30 -7.97 -8.29
CA ASP A 122 -0.08 -6.97 -9.35
C ASP A 122 -1.42 -6.53 -9.96
N PHE A 123 -2.33 -7.49 -10.15
CA PHE A 123 -3.66 -7.26 -10.71
C PHE A 123 -4.49 -6.31 -9.84
N ALA A 124 -4.69 -6.62 -8.57
CA ALA A 124 -5.54 -5.81 -7.68
C ALA A 124 -4.96 -4.40 -7.47
N TRP A 125 -3.63 -4.28 -7.28
CA TRP A 125 -2.99 -2.98 -7.03
C TRP A 125 -2.73 -2.16 -8.30
N SER A 126 -2.87 -2.74 -9.50
CA SER A 126 -2.65 -2.02 -10.77
C SER A 126 -3.60 -0.83 -10.99
N THR A 127 -4.72 -0.77 -10.27
CA THR A 127 -5.72 0.30 -10.38
C THR A 127 -5.85 1.12 -9.08
N MET A 128 -4.75 1.20 -8.33
CA MET A 128 -4.63 1.97 -7.08
C MET A 128 -3.37 2.85 -7.14
N VAL A 129 -3.25 3.80 -6.21
CA VAL A 129 -2.06 4.66 -6.11
C VAL A 129 -0.98 3.90 -5.31
N THR A 130 -0.07 3.21 -6.00
CA THR A 130 0.94 2.37 -5.35
C THR A 130 2.34 2.56 -5.93
N THR A 131 3.28 2.96 -5.07
CA THR A 131 4.67 3.17 -5.51
C THR A 131 5.41 1.85 -5.76
N ASP A 132 4.92 0.74 -5.23
CA ASP A 132 5.56 -0.57 -5.31
C ASP A 132 5.57 -1.16 -6.73
N ILE A 133 4.55 -0.86 -7.54
CA ILE A 133 4.51 -1.23 -8.98
C ILE A 133 5.58 -0.46 -9.74
N VAL A 134 5.72 0.84 -9.46
CA VAL A 134 6.72 1.72 -10.09
C VAL A 134 8.14 1.25 -9.75
N LEU A 135 8.38 0.93 -8.48
CA LEU A 135 9.63 0.29 -8.03
C LEU A 135 9.90 -0.99 -8.82
N SER A 136 8.94 -1.90 -8.90
CA SER A 136 9.10 -3.20 -9.54
C SER A 136 9.38 -3.05 -11.04
N PHE A 137 8.69 -2.13 -11.71
CA PHE A 137 8.89 -1.80 -13.12
C PHE A 137 10.32 -1.35 -13.40
N TYR A 138 10.80 -0.33 -12.68
CA TYR A 138 12.15 0.15 -12.87
C TYR A 138 13.21 -0.87 -12.44
N SER A 139 12.92 -1.70 -11.42
CA SER A 139 13.78 -2.82 -11.01
C SER A 139 13.98 -3.84 -12.14
N ALA A 140 12.89 -4.28 -12.78
CA ALA A 140 12.97 -5.19 -13.92
C ALA A 140 13.65 -4.54 -15.12
N LEU A 141 13.41 -3.25 -15.37
CA LEU A 141 14.02 -2.53 -16.48
C LEU A 141 15.55 -2.41 -16.27
N THR A 142 16.00 -2.11 -15.06
CA THR A 142 17.42 -2.13 -14.69
C THR A 142 18.03 -3.50 -14.97
N MET A 143 17.42 -4.57 -14.47
CA MET A 143 17.95 -5.92 -14.65
C MET A 143 17.96 -6.35 -16.12
N LEU A 144 16.93 -6.02 -16.90
CA LEU A 144 16.89 -6.25 -18.34
C LEU A 144 18.05 -5.52 -19.04
N LEU A 145 18.26 -4.24 -18.74
CA LEU A 145 19.31 -3.43 -19.35
C LEU A 145 20.72 -3.93 -18.99
N VAL A 146 20.95 -4.33 -17.74
CA VAL A 146 22.21 -4.95 -17.28
C VAL A 146 22.50 -6.23 -18.08
N LEU A 147 21.54 -7.15 -18.14
CA LEU A 147 21.71 -8.42 -18.86
C LEU A 147 21.91 -8.19 -20.36
N ARG A 148 21.22 -7.21 -20.94
CA ARG A 148 21.41 -6.81 -22.34
C ARG A 148 22.77 -6.19 -22.58
N ALA A 149 23.29 -5.37 -21.66
CA ALA A 149 24.62 -4.79 -21.76
C ALA A 149 25.70 -5.89 -21.75
N LEU A 150 25.57 -6.86 -20.84
CA LEU A 150 26.47 -8.02 -20.76
C LEU A 150 26.47 -8.89 -22.03
N ALA A 151 25.35 -8.93 -22.75
CA ALA A 151 25.19 -9.72 -23.98
C ALA A 151 25.47 -8.94 -25.28
N GLN A 152 25.67 -7.63 -25.23
CA GLN A 152 25.81 -6.79 -26.43
C GLN A 152 27.27 -6.72 -26.87
N ASP A 153 27.59 -7.02 -28.14
CA ASP A 153 28.96 -6.94 -28.65
C ASP A 153 29.38 -5.53 -29.09
N ASP A 154 28.44 -4.70 -29.56
CA ASP A 154 28.72 -3.33 -30.00
C ASP A 154 29.03 -2.42 -28.78
N PRO A 155 30.25 -1.89 -28.64
CA PRO A 155 30.64 -1.07 -27.49
C PRO A 155 29.79 0.19 -27.33
N ALA A 156 29.36 0.83 -28.42
CA ALA A 156 28.56 2.05 -28.33
C ALA A 156 27.18 1.75 -27.73
N TRP A 157 26.55 0.68 -28.19
CA TRP A 157 25.28 0.21 -27.64
C TRP A 157 25.42 -0.34 -26.22
N ARG A 158 26.50 -1.08 -25.93
CA ARG A 158 26.80 -1.58 -24.58
C ARG A 158 26.91 -0.44 -23.56
N ARG A 159 27.64 0.64 -23.88
CA ARG A 159 27.72 1.85 -23.04
C ARG A 159 26.36 2.48 -22.77
N ARG A 160 25.52 2.63 -23.81
CA ARG A 160 24.16 3.17 -23.67
C ARG A 160 23.31 2.32 -22.75
N LEU A 161 23.37 0.99 -22.87
CA LEU A 161 22.62 0.08 -22.01
C LEU A 161 23.07 0.17 -20.55
N TRP A 162 24.38 0.26 -20.28
CA TRP A 162 24.90 0.48 -18.93
C TRP A 162 24.47 1.82 -18.34
N ALA A 163 24.53 2.91 -19.12
CA ALA A 163 24.07 4.21 -18.68
C ALA A 163 22.56 4.20 -18.35
N LEU A 164 21.73 3.63 -19.24
CA LEU A 164 20.29 3.48 -19.02
C LEU A 164 19.97 2.59 -17.81
N ALA A 165 20.75 1.53 -17.56
CA ALA A 165 20.62 0.73 -16.36
C ALA A 165 20.87 1.58 -15.09
N GLY A 166 21.87 2.48 -15.11
CA GLY A 166 22.11 3.44 -14.03
C GLY A 166 20.95 4.42 -13.82
N VAL A 167 20.40 4.99 -14.90
CA VAL A 167 19.21 5.88 -14.83
C VAL A 167 18.01 5.16 -14.24
N THR A 168 17.75 3.93 -14.67
CA THR A 168 16.57 3.16 -14.22
C THR A 168 16.72 2.70 -12.78
N LEU A 169 17.93 2.38 -12.31
CA LEU A 169 18.17 2.12 -10.88
C LEU A 169 17.88 3.37 -10.04
N TRP A 170 18.32 4.54 -10.51
CA TRP A 170 18.03 5.82 -9.87
C TRP A 170 16.52 6.11 -9.83
N LEU A 171 15.78 5.85 -10.92
CA LEU A 171 14.31 5.95 -10.93
C LEU A 171 13.64 4.96 -9.99
N ALA A 172 14.13 3.72 -9.90
CA ALA A 172 13.65 2.73 -8.94
C ALA A 172 13.84 3.22 -7.49
N TYR A 173 15.01 3.78 -7.16
CA TYR A 173 15.28 4.40 -5.86
C TYR A 173 14.31 5.54 -5.55
N HIS A 174 14.03 6.38 -6.55
CA HIS A 174 13.03 7.44 -6.45
C HIS A 174 11.59 6.95 -6.54
N ALA A 175 11.34 5.65 -6.64
CA ALA A 175 10.04 5.07 -6.31
C ALA A 175 10.02 4.64 -4.84
N LYS A 176 11.12 4.03 -4.38
CA LYS A 176 11.31 3.57 -3.02
C LYS A 176 12.78 3.28 -2.72
N ILE A 177 13.24 3.64 -1.52
CA ILE A 177 14.61 3.38 -1.07
C ILE A 177 15.01 1.89 -1.09
N SER A 178 14.05 0.96 -0.98
CA SER A 178 14.31 -0.48 -1.05
C SER A 178 14.86 -0.93 -2.40
N ALA A 179 14.82 -0.10 -3.45
CA ALA A 179 15.51 -0.36 -4.71
C ALA A 179 17.02 -0.57 -4.56
N LEU A 180 17.64 -0.07 -3.48
CA LEU A 180 19.06 -0.29 -3.21
C LEU A 180 19.39 -1.79 -3.03
N LEU A 181 18.41 -2.63 -2.72
CA LEU A 181 18.56 -4.10 -2.72
C LEU A 181 18.93 -4.66 -4.10
N LEU A 182 18.74 -3.91 -5.19
CA LEU A 182 19.23 -4.30 -6.52
C LEU A 182 20.74 -4.18 -6.68
N ILE A 183 21.43 -3.38 -5.89
CA ILE A 183 22.89 -3.21 -6.01
C ILE A 183 23.61 -4.57 -5.88
N PRO A 184 23.39 -5.37 -4.81
CA PRO A 184 23.98 -6.70 -4.73
C PRO A 184 23.50 -7.65 -5.84
N VAL A 185 22.27 -7.50 -6.34
CA VAL A 185 21.76 -8.29 -7.47
C VAL A 185 22.55 -8.00 -8.75
N VAL A 186 22.75 -6.73 -9.07
CA VAL A 186 23.54 -6.29 -10.23
C VAL A 186 24.98 -6.75 -10.08
N ALA A 187 25.57 -6.62 -8.89
CA ALA A 187 26.92 -7.09 -8.61
C ALA A 187 27.07 -8.60 -8.86
N VAL A 188 26.13 -9.43 -8.38
CA VAL A 188 26.12 -10.87 -8.62
C VAL A 188 25.92 -11.19 -10.11
N ALA A 189 25.03 -10.48 -10.80
CA ALA A 189 24.84 -10.65 -12.24
C ALA A 189 26.12 -10.36 -13.05
N CYS A 190 26.82 -9.27 -12.68
CA CYS A 190 28.11 -8.90 -13.24
C CYS A 190 29.18 -9.94 -12.93
N LEU A 191 29.29 -10.41 -11.68
CA LEU A 191 30.27 -11.41 -11.27
C LEU A 191 30.06 -12.75 -11.98
N ALA A 192 28.80 -13.20 -12.10
CA ALA A 192 28.42 -14.41 -12.83
C ALA A 192 28.76 -14.31 -14.33
N ASN A 193 28.90 -13.08 -14.86
CA ASN A 193 29.26 -12.80 -16.24
C ASN A 193 30.58 -12.02 -16.35
N ARG A 194 31.51 -12.22 -15.40
CA ARG A 194 32.74 -11.42 -15.29
C ARG A 194 33.59 -11.37 -16.56
N GLN A 195 33.56 -12.44 -17.36
CA GLN A 195 34.23 -12.53 -18.66
C GLN A 195 33.67 -11.57 -19.73
N ARG A 196 32.46 -11.04 -19.52
CA ARG A 196 31.81 -10.05 -20.39
C ARG A 196 31.95 -8.62 -19.87
N LEU A 197 32.52 -8.42 -18.67
CA LEU A 197 32.74 -7.10 -18.10
C LEU A 197 33.96 -6.44 -18.76
N ASP A 198 33.77 -5.23 -19.24
CA ASP A 198 34.80 -4.39 -19.83
C ASP A 198 34.71 -2.95 -19.28
N ARG A 199 35.52 -2.04 -19.82
CA ARG A 199 35.47 -0.61 -19.44
C ARG A 199 34.12 0.05 -19.74
N CYS A 200 33.26 -0.54 -20.59
CA CYS A 200 31.93 0.01 -20.84
C CYS A 200 31.03 -0.14 -19.60
N ALA A 201 31.26 -1.13 -18.73
CA ALA A 201 30.51 -1.29 -17.48
C ALA A 201 30.65 -0.07 -16.54
N LEU A 202 31.76 0.68 -16.64
CA LEU A 202 31.96 1.91 -15.86
C LEU A 202 30.92 2.99 -16.20
N TRP A 203 30.24 2.93 -17.35
CA TRP A 203 29.16 3.86 -17.68
C TRP A 203 27.93 3.71 -16.77
N PHE A 204 27.75 2.55 -16.16
CA PHE A 204 26.75 2.37 -15.11
C PHE A 204 27.06 3.28 -13.92
N LEU A 205 28.30 3.20 -13.40
CA LEU A 205 28.75 4.02 -12.27
C LEU A 205 28.84 5.50 -12.64
N ALA A 206 29.38 5.81 -13.83
CA ALA A 206 29.48 7.19 -14.33
C ALA A 206 28.11 7.86 -14.53
N THR A 207 27.03 7.08 -14.59
CA THR A 207 25.65 7.61 -14.68
C THR A 207 24.96 7.58 -13.31
N ALA A 208 24.99 6.44 -12.63
CA ALA A 208 24.31 6.28 -11.34
C ALA A 208 24.91 7.22 -10.28
N VAL A 209 26.23 7.26 -10.12
CA VAL A 209 26.88 8.04 -9.05
C VAL A 209 26.53 9.54 -9.14
N PRO A 210 26.66 10.22 -10.30
CA PRO A 210 26.26 11.62 -10.40
C PRO A 210 24.77 11.87 -10.16
N LEU A 211 23.88 10.96 -10.60
CA LEU A 211 22.44 11.10 -10.37
C LEU A 211 22.07 10.96 -8.90
N PHE A 212 22.62 9.96 -8.20
CA PHE A 212 22.43 9.78 -6.77
C PHE A 212 23.06 10.93 -5.97
N ALA A 213 24.25 11.40 -6.37
CA ALA A 213 24.91 12.55 -5.76
C ALA A 213 24.08 13.83 -5.95
N PHE A 214 23.51 14.04 -7.14
CA PHE A 214 22.61 15.15 -7.42
C PHE A 214 21.36 15.10 -6.54
N SER A 215 20.70 13.94 -6.43
CA SER A 215 19.53 13.78 -5.56
C SER A 215 19.87 14.02 -4.08
N SER A 216 21.01 13.50 -3.62
CA SER A 216 21.47 13.70 -2.25
C SER A 216 21.80 15.17 -1.97
N LEU A 217 22.45 15.86 -2.91
CA LEU A 217 22.75 17.29 -2.81
C LEU A 217 21.47 18.13 -2.83
N PHE A 218 20.54 17.84 -3.74
CA PHE A 218 19.25 18.53 -3.82
C PHE A 218 18.48 18.41 -2.50
N LEU A 219 18.40 17.19 -1.95
CA LEU A 219 17.73 16.95 -0.67
C LEU A 219 18.48 17.56 0.51
N TYR A 220 19.82 17.58 0.47
CA TYR A 220 20.61 18.31 1.46
C TYR A 220 20.32 19.82 1.44
N VAL A 221 20.20 20.44 0.27
CA VAL A 221 19.81 21.85 0.15
C VAL A 221 18.39 22.08 0.69
N LEU A 222 17.47 21.15 0.43
CA LEU A 222 16.06 21.26 0.83
C LEU A 222 15.84 21.03 2.34
N THR A 223 16.57 20.07 2.93
CA THR A 223 16.26 19.51 4.25
C THR A 223 17.40 19.63 5.26
N GLY A 224 18.63 19.89 4.80
CA GLY A 224 19.84 19.85 5.62
C GLY A 224 20.42 18.44 5.84
N ASP A 225 19.87 17.41 5.18
CA ASP A 225 20.29 16.02 5.36
C ASP A 225 20.53 15.31 4.00
N PRO A 226 21.76 14.86 3.71
CA PRO A 226 22.07 14.17 2.45
C PRO A 226 21.50 12.74 2.39
N LEU A 227 21.14 12.16 3.54
CA LEU A 227 20.51 10.84 3.67
C LEU A 227 19.02 10.95 4.02
N PHE A 228 18.42 12.12 3.77
CA PHE A 228 17.03 12.41 4.09
C PHE A 228 16.03 11.31 3.67
N PRO A 229 16.14 10.67 2.48
CA PRO A 229 15.22 9.57 2.12
C PRO A 229 15.28 8.39 3.09
N TYR A 230 16.43 8.09 3.68
CA TYR A 230 16.54 7.01 4.64
C TYR A 230 15.93 7.41 5.99
N HIS A 231 16.34 8.56 6.53
CA HIS A 231 15.85 9.02 7.83
C HIS A 231 14.35 9.32 7.82
N SER A 232 13.85 9.98 6.77
CA SER A 232 12.42 10.28 6.64
C SER A 232 11.55 9.04 6.51
N GLU A 233 12.02 7.97 5.85
CA GLU A 233 11.31 6.70 5.80
C GLU A 233 11.26 6.03 7.17
N LEU A 234 12.38 6.00 7.91
CA LEU A 234 12.40 5.44 9.24
C LEU A 234 11.46 6.21 10.18
N GLU A 235 11.49 7.53 10.15
CA GLU A 235 10.63 8.37 10.99
C GLU A 235 9.14 8.20 10.61
N PHE A 236 8.82 8.31 9.32
CA PHE A 236 7.44 8.22 8.84
C PHE A 236 6.82 6.84 9.10
N GLN A 237 7.62 5.78 9.00
CA GLN A 237 7.17 4.41 9.29
C GLN A 237 7.16 4.08 10.78
N GLY A 238 7.50 5.04 11.66
CA GLY A 238 7.56 4.82 13.11
C GLY A 238 8.70 3.91 13.54
N LEU A 239 9.73 3.72 12.70
CA LEU A 239 10.90 2.86 12.94
C LEU A 239 12.05 3.60 13.64
N ALA A 240 11.84 4.86 14.03
CA ALA A 240 12.78 5.67 14.77
C ALA A 240 12.15 6.23 16.04
N GLY A 241 12.98 6.51 17.04
CA GLY A 241 12.55 7.08 18.33
C GLY A 241 11.62 6.17 19.13
N PRO A 242 10.84 6.72 20.07
CA PRO A 242 9.99 5.93 20.98
C PRO A 242 8.89 5.11 20.30
N LEU A 243 8.46 5.49 19.09
CA LEU A 243 7.43 4.77 18.32
C LEU A 243 7.94 3.42 17.79
N ALA A 244 9.26 3.25 17.65
CA ALA A 244 9.89 2.02 17.19
C ALA A 244 9.47 0.79 17.99
N LYS A 245 9.17 0.96 19.28
CA LYS A 245 8.73 -0.13 20.17
C LYS A 245 7.45 -0.82 19.72
N VAL A 246 6.58 -0.14 18.95
CA VAL A 246 5.37 -0.75 18.36
C VAL A 246 5.72 -1.74 17.25
N HIS A 247 6.90 -1.63 16.67
CA HIS A 247 7.44 -2.50 15.62
C HIS A 247 8.44 -3.53 16.15
N ALA A 248 8.45 -3.76 17.47
CA ALA A 248 9.28 -4.79 18.09
C ALA A 248 9.06 -6.14 17.39
N ILE A 249 10.17 -6.81 17.07
CA ILE A 249 10.12 -8.07 16.35
C ILE A 249 9.39 -9.12 17.19
N SER A 250 8.35 -9.71 16.61
CA SER A 250 7.69 -10.91 17.11
C SER A 250 7.79 -12.03 16.07
N PRO A 251 7.56 -13.30 16.45
CA PRO A 251 7.52 -14.39 15.48
C PRO A 251 6.53 -14.11 14.33
N ASP A 252 5.35 -13.59 14.63
CA ASP A 252 4.33 -13.30 13.62
C ASP A 252 4.78 -12.19 12.66
N VAL A 253 5.37 -11.12 13.20
CA VAL A 253 5.90 -10.02 12.38
C VAL A 253 7.07 -10.51 11.52
N PHE A 254 7.98 -11.30 12.08
CA PHE A 254 9.11 -11.82 11.32
C PHE A 254 8.65 -12.74 10.19
N TRP A 255 7.75 -13.69 10.46
CA TRP A 255 7.30 -14.66 9.46
C TRP A 255 6.25 -14.13 8.47
N TYR A 256 5.82 -12.88 8.60
CA TYR A 256 4.77 -12.27 7.77
C TYR A 256 4.98 -12.41 6.26
N TYR A 257 6.19 -12.15 5.73
CA TYR A 257 6.42 -12.25 4.28
C TYR A 257 6.48 -13.69 3.75
N PRO A 258 7.19 -14.64 4.40
CA PRO A 258 7.04 -16.06 4.09
C PRO A 258 5.59 -16.53 4.16
N GLN A 259 4.83 -16.08 5.16
CA GLN A 259 3.40 -16.42 5.30
C GLN A 259 2.61 -15.93 4.09
N LEU A 260 2.72 -14.65 3.72
CA LEU A 260 2.04 -14.12 2.52
C LEU A 260 2.45 -14.80 1.21
N LEU A 261 3.70 -15.26 1.10
CA LEU A 261 4.19 -15.91 -0.10
C LEU A 261 3.63 -17.32 -0.29
N PHE A 262 3.38 -18.06 0.80
CA PHE A 262 3.01 -19.47 0.73
C PHE A 262 1.63 -19.81 1.29
N PHE A 263 0.97 -18.90 2.00
CA PHE A 263 -0.28 -19.17 2.68
C PHE A 263 -1.32 -18.09 2.38
N PRO A 264 -2.62 -18.42 2.51
CA PRO A 264 -3.67 -17.44 2.40
C PRO A 264 -3.47 -16.32 3.43
N ASP A 265 -3.79 -15.09 3.04
CA ASP A 265 -3.77 -13.95 3.93
C ASP A 265 -4.95 -13.99 4.94
N SER A 266 -5.11 -12.95 5.76
CA SER A 266 -6.21 -12.88 6.73
C SER A 266 -7.60 -12.81 6.10
N LEU A 267 -7.69 -12.57 4.79
CA LEU A 267 -8.94 -12.56 4.03
C LEU A 267 -9.14 -13.85 3.23
N GLY A 268 -8.22 -14.81 3.34
CA GLY A 268 -8.25 -16.09 2.66
C GLY A 268 -7.73 -16.08 1.22
N ASP A 269 -7.08 -14.99 0.77
CA ASP A 269 -6.54 -14.91 -0.59
C ASP A 269 -5.09 -15.40 -0.65
N LEU A 270 -4.75 -16.11 -1.73
CA LEU A 270 -3.36 -16.33 -2.12
C LEU A 270 -2.91 -15.17 -3.01
N VAL A 271 -2.51 -14.06 -2.40
CA VAL A 271 -2.11 -12.85 -3.14
C VAL A 271 -0.91 -13.04 -4.08
N HIS A 272 -0.11 -14.08 -3.86
CA HIS A 272 0.98 -14.50 -4.73
C HIS A 272 0.65 -15.75 -5.56
N SER A 273 -0.62 -16.18 -5.53
CA SER A 273 -1.13 -17.41 -6.13
C SER A 273 -0.34 -18.65 -5.68
N VAL A 274 -0.51 -19.76 -6.40
CA VAL A 274 0.30 -20.97 -6.28
C VAL A 274 1.68 -20.84 -6.97
N TYR A 275 2.08 -19.65 -7.43
CA TYR A 275 3.34 -19.48 -8.18
C TYR A 275 4.59 -19.82 -7.36
N PRO A 276 4.72 -19.41 -6.09
CA PRO A 276 5.84 -19.83 -5.24
C PRO A 276 5.90 -21.36 -5.06
N HIS A 277 4.74 -21.99 -4.86
CA HIS A 277 4.63 -23.45 -4.75
C HIS A 277 5.06 -24.16 -6.04
N ALA A 278 4.55 -23.71 -7.19
CA ALA A 278 4.91 -24.24 -8.49
C ALA A 278 6.40 -24.04 -8.80
N LEU A 279 6.97 -22.90 -8.41
CA LEU A 279 8.41 -22.64 -8.55
C LEU A 279 9.23 -23.64 -7.74
N LEU A 280 8.90 -23.86 -6.47
CA LEU A 280 9.62 -24.83 -5.62
C LEU A 280 9.47 -26.26 -6.14
N LEU A 281 8.26 -26.66 -6.55
CA LEU A 281 8.01 -27.97 -7.13
C LEU A 281 8.81 -28.18 -8.41
N LEU A 282 8.78 -27.23 -9.35
CA LEU A 282 9.54 -27.33 -10.61
C LEU A 282 11.04 -27.23 -10.39
N ALA A 283 11.51 -26.50 -9.36
CA ALA A 283 12.90 -26.49 -8.96
C ALA A 283 13.35 -27.88 -8.45
N ALA A 284 12.56 -28.51 -7.57
CA ALA A 284 12.85 -29.83 -7.03
C ALA A 284 12.80 -30.92 -8.13
N VAL A 285 11.73 -30.95 -8.92
CA VAL A 285 11.59 -31.83 -10.10
C VAL A 285 12.71 -31.54 -11.10
N GLY A 286 13.11 -30.27 -11.25
CA GLY A 286 14.18 -29.86 -12.14
C GLY A 286 15.56 -30.40 -11.78
N ILE A 287 15.81 -30.77 -10.52
CA ILE A 287 17.04 -31.47 -10.12
C ILE A 287 17.10 -32.85 -10.78
N VAL A 288 15.98 -33.59 -10.75
CA VAL A 288 15.89 -34.95 -11.30
C VAL A 288 15.79 -34.92 -12.83
N PHE A 289 14.92 -34.06 -13.35
CA PHE A 289 14.62 -33.95 -14.77
C PHE A 289 15.39 -32.82 -15.44
N GLY A 290 16.54 -32.39 -14.91
CA GLY A 290 17.39 -31.36 -15.52
C GLY A 290 16.65 -30.12 -16.07
N LEU A 291 15.59 -29.67 -15.40
CA LEU A 291 14.89 -28.43 -15.72
C LEU A 291 15.65 -27.29 -15.04
N ARG A 292 15.99 -26.24 -15.78
CA ARG A 292 16.76 -25.12 -15.24
C ARG A 292 16.14 -23.80 -15.64
N SER A 293 16.08 -22.88 -14.68
CA SER A 293 15.79 -21.46 -14.90
C SER A 293 17.10 -20.66 -14.95
N SER A 294 16.98 -19.34 -15.08
CA SER A 294 18.14 -18.44 -15.07
C SER A 294 18.66 -18.25 -13.64
N GLY A 295 19.91 -18.64 -13.39
CA GLY A 295 20.56 -18.45 -12.08
C GLY A 295 20.60 -16.99 -11.63
N VAL A 296 20.73 -16.03 -12.57
CA VAL A 296 20.71 -14.60 -12.24
C VAL A 296 19.33 -14.16 -11.77
N VAL A 297 18.25 -14.67 -12.38
CA VAL A 297 16.87 -14.34 -11.97
C VAL A 297 16.56 -14.96 -10.60
N LEU A 298 17.00 -16.19 -10.34
CA LEU A 298 16.88 -16.82 -9.02
C LEU A 298 17.67 -16.05 -7.95
N GLY A 299 18.90 -15.63 -8.27
CA GLY A 299 19.70 -14.78 -7.39
C GLY A 299 19.02 -13.44 -7.10
N TRP A 300 18.40 -12.82 -8.10
CA TRP A 300 17.59 -11.61 -7.92
C TRP A 300 16.43 -11.85 -6.96
N LEU A 301 15.63 -12.90 -7.17
CA LEU A 301 14.53 -13.26 -6.28
C LEU A 301 15.00 -13.44 -4.83
N ILE A 302 16.05 -14.24 -4.64
CA ILE A 302 16.57 -14.59 -3.31
C ILE A 302 17.11 -13.35 -2.60
N ILE A 303 17.95 -12.56 -3.25
CA ILE A 303 18.58 -11.39 -2.63
C ILE A 303 17.53 -10.35 -2.23
N VAL A 304 16.56 -10.06 -3.10
CA VAL A 304 15.51 -9.08 -2.78
C VAL A 304 14.59 -9.61 -1.68
N PHE A 305 14.18 -10.88 -1.76
CA PHE A 305 13.35 -11.48 -0.71
C PHE A 305 14.07 -11.49 0.65
N LEU A 306 15.32 -11.94 0.70
CA LEU A 306 16.11 -11.92 1.93
C LEU A 306 16.37 -10.50 2.43
N GLY A 307 16.64 -9.54 1.54
CA GLY A 307 16.79 -8.14 1.91
C GLY A 307 15.54 -7.54 2.54
N MET A 308 14.36 -7.88 2.02
CA MET A 308 13.07 -7.47 2.62
C MET A 308 12.78 -8.22 3.92
N GLN A 309 13.09 -9.53 3.97
CA GLN A 309 12.81 -10.38 5.12
C GLN A 309 13.70 -10.08 6.32
N LEU A 310 14.99 -9.82 6.06
CA LEU A 310 16.03 -9.55 7.05
C LEU A 310 16.24 -8.05 7.29
N ALA A 311 15.32 -7.20 6.84
CA ALA A 311 15.28 -5.77 7.16
C ALA A 311 14.92 -5.60 8.65
N VAL A 312 15.88 -5.89 9.52
CA VAL A 312 15.78 -5.82 10.98
C VAL A 312 16.86 -4.86 11.46
N LEU A 313 16.49 -3.91 12.29
CA LEU A 313 17.43 -2.91 12.83
C LEU A 313 17.20 -2.69 14.33
N PRO A 314 18.24 -2.30 15.08
CA PRO A 314 18.07 -1.90 16.48
C PRO A 314 17.56 -0.45 16.55
N ALA A 315 16.51 -0.21 17.35
CA ALA A 315 15.96 1.12 17.59
C ALA A 315 15.36 1.21 19.00
N ASP A 316 15.68 2.29 19.72
CA ASP A 316 15.17 2.57 21.08
C ASP A 316 15.26 1.38 22.07
N GLY A 317 16.39 0.65 22.01
CA GLY A 317 16.69 -0.47 22.89
C GLY A 317 16.02 -1.80 22.52
N VAL A 318 15.28 -1.87 21.41
CA VAL A 318 14.65 -3.11 20.92
C VAL A 318 15.08 -3.42 19.48
N TRP A 319 14.99 -4.69 19.09
CA TRP A 319 15.10 -5.08 17.69
C TRP A 319 13.74 -4.91 17.04
N ILE A 320 13.68 -4.13 15.97
CA ILE A 320 12.46 -3.90 15.22
C ILE A 320 12.57 -4.53 13.84
N SER A 321 11.45 -5.00 13.33
CA SER A 321 11.34 -5.29 11.91
C SER A 321 11.05 -3.98 11.18
N GLY A 322 11.61 -3.83 9.98
CA GLY A 322 11.13 -2.82 9.04
C GLY A 322 9.64 -2.98 8.78
N PHE A 323 8.98 -1.89 8.40
CA PHE A 323 7.52 -1.86 8.21
C PHE A 323 7.09 -2.88 7.16
N ARG A 324 6.19 -3.78 7.58
CA ARG A 324 5.71 -4.88 6.75
C ARG A 324 4.31 -4.62 6.26
N ASN A 325 4.15 -4.75 4.96
CA ASN A 325 2.89 -4.49 4.30
C ASN A 325 2.80 -5.39 3.05
N ILE A 326 1.65 -6.01 2.83
CA ILE A 326 1.41 -6.96 1.72
C ILE A 326 1.85 -6.41 0.36
N ARG A 327 1.60 -5.13 0.05
CA ARG A 327 2.02 -4.55 -1.23
C ARG A 327 3.53 -4.34 -1.34
N HIS A 328 4.27 -4.29 -0.23
CA HIS A 328 5.73 -4.15 -0.27
C HIS A 328 6.42 -5.38 -0.87
N LEU A 329 5.75 -6.54 -0.85
CA LEU A 329 6.20 -7.73 -1.56
C LEU A 329 6.04 -7.64 -3.08
N HIS A 330 5.49 -6.55 -3.64
CA HIS A 330 5.44 -6.40 -5.09
C HIS A 330 6.82 -6.50 -5.75
N VAL A 331 7.88 -6.07 -5.04
CA VAL A 331 9.27 -6.12 -5.51
C VAL A 331 9.75 -7.55 -5.82
N VAL A 332 9.12 -8.60 -5.27
CA VAL A 332 9.44 -10.00 -5.57
C VAL A 332 8.61 -10.59 -6.72
N VAL A 333 7.54 -9.92 -7.15
CA VAL A 333 6.59 -10.45 -8.17
C VAL A 333 7.30 -10.73 -9.48
N TYR A 334 8.05 -9.76 -10.01
CA TYR A 334 8.68 -9.89 -11.33
C TYR A 334 9.81 -10.92 -11.38
N PRO A 335 10.76 -10.97 -10.43
CA PRO A 335 11.75 -12.05 -10.41
C PRO A 335 11.11 -13.43 -10.17
N LEU A 336 10.04 -13.52 -9.37
CA LEU A 336 9.31 -14.78 -9.19
C LEU A 336 8.66 -15.26 -10.50
N VAL A 337 7.94 -14.38 -11.19
CA VAL A 337 7.31 -14.68 -12.50
C VAL A 337 8.36 -15.13 -13.53
N LEU A 338 9.49 -14.44 -13.60
CA LEU A 338 10.58 -14.81 -14.52
C LEU A 338 11.24 -16.14 -14.12
N ALA A 339 11.47 -16.39 -12.83
CA ALA A 339 12.03 -17.64 -12.35
C ALA A 339 11.15 -18.83 -12.75
N LEU A 340 9.84 -18.71 -12.51
CA LEU A 340 8.83 -19.70 -12.89
C LEU A 340 8.74 -19.88 -14.42
N THR A 341 8.80 -18.78 -15.18
CA THR A 341 8.85 -18.79 -16.65
C THR A 341 9.98 -19.66 -17.17
N GLY A 342 11.19 -19.52 -16.63
CA GLY A 342 12.35 -20.31 -17.07
C GLY A 342 12.14 -21.81 -16.90
N TYR A 343 11.54 -22.23 -15.77
CA TYR A 343 11.19 -23.64 -15.56
C TYR A 343 10.09 -24.12 -16.51
N LEU A 344 9.06 -23.31 -16.78
CA LEU A 344 8.00 -23.67 -17.73
C LEU A 344 8.51 -23.77 -19.18
N VAL A 345 9.47 -22.93 -19.58
CA VAL A 345 10.12 -23.06 -20.89
C VAL A 345 10.97 -24.32 -20.95
N ALA A 346 11.74 -24.62 -19.90
CA ALA A 346 12.52 -25.86 -19.83
C ALA A 346 11.61 -27.09 -19.87
N LEU A 347 10.48 -27.07 -19.15
CA LEU A 347 9.47 -28.12 -19.19
C LEU A 347 8.87 -28.24 -20.60
N ARG A 348 8.54 -27.12 -21.25
CA ARG A 348 7.99 -27.11 -22.62
C ARG A 348 8.94 -27.74 -23.63
N ALA A 349 10.25 -27.58 -23.46
CA ALA A 349 11.24 -28.22 -24.32
C ALA A 349 11.26 -29.75 -24.17
N ARG A 350 10.84 -30.29 -23.02
CA ARG A 350 10.78 -31.74 -22.76
C ARG A 350 9.40 -32.35 -22.99
N SER A 351 8.36 -31.66 -22.52
CA SER A 351 6.96 -32.05 -22.61
C SER A 351 6.12 -30.80 -22.94
N PRO A 352 5.91 -30.49 -24.23
CA PRO A 352 5.12 -29.34 -24.64
C PRO A 352 3.70 -29.37 -24.06
N LEU A 353 3.05 -30.54 -24.06
CA LEU A 353 1.71 -30.72 -23.50
C LEU A 353 1.70 -30.48 -21.99
N GLY A 354 2.65 -31.07 -21.25
CA GLY A 354 2.73 -30.89 -19.79
C GLY A 354 2.93 -29.43 -19.39
N ALA A 355 3.77 -28.69 -20.13
CA ALA A 355 3.96 -27.26 -19.89
C ALA A 355 2.70 -26.45 -20.19
N VAL A 356 1.96 -26.77 -21.26
CA VAL A 356 0.71 -26.08 -21.60
C VAL A 356 -0.36 -26.36 -20.55
N VAL A 357 -0.55 -27.63 -20.16
CA VAL A 357 -1.53 -28.01 -19.11
C VAL A 357 -1.21 -27.30 -17.80
N LEU A 358 0.05 -27.31 -17.37
CA LEU A 358 0.46 -26.64 -16.15
C LEU A 358 0.27 -25.12 -16.25
N LEU A 359 0.66 -24.50 -17.36
CA LEU A 359 0.44 -23.06 -17.57
C LEU A 359 -1.05 -22.70 -17.53
N VAL A 360 -1.92 -23.47 -18.19
CA VAL A 360 -3.37 -23.24 -18.17
C VAL A 360 -3.93 -23.38 -16.75
N ALA A 361 -3.51 -24.42 -16.01
CA ALA A 361 -3.93 -24.60 -14.61
C ALA A 361 -3.50 -23.42 -13.73
N LEU A 362 -2.24 -22.97 -13.88
CA LEU A 362 -1.70 -21.80 -13.18
C LEU A 362 -2.50 -20.52 -13.52
N LEU A 363 -2.76 -20.27 -14.80
CA LEU A 363 -3.51 -19.07 -15.23
C LEU A 363 -4.98 -19.11 -14.79
N ALA A 364 -5.62 -20.27 -14.82
CA ALA A 364 -7.00 -20.43 -14.38
C ALA A 364 -7.14 -20.19 -12.88
N PHE A 365 -6.29 -20.82 -12.07
CA PHE A 365 -6.28 -20.64 -10.62
C PHE A 365 -5.94 -19.18 -10.25
N SER A 366 -4.88 -18.62 -10.81
CA SER A 366 -4.50 -17.25 -10.49
C SER A 366 -5.50 -16.22 -11.03
N GLY A 367 -6.15 -16.49 -12.17
CA GLY A 367 -7.21 -15.62 -12.70
C GLY A 367 -8.41 -15.54 -11.74
N TRP A 368 -8.77 -16.66 -11.11
CA TRP A 368 -9.78 -16.67 -10.05
C TRP A 368 -9.33 -15.87 -8.81
N GLU A 369 -8.10 -16.07 -8.35
CA GLU A 369 -7.51 -15.31 -7.23
C GLU A 369 -7.41 -13.80 -7.52
N CYS A 370 -7.09 -13.40 -8.77
CA CYS A 370 -7.10 -12.01 -9.21
C CYS A 370 -8.47 -11.36 -8.99
N VAL A 371 -9.53 -12.06 -9.39
CA VAL A 371 -10.92 -11.58 -9.21
C VAL A 371 -11.28 -11.53 -7.73
N ALA A 372 -10.99 -12.59 -6.97
CA ALA A 372 -11.29 -12.65 -5.54
C ALA A 372 -10.61 -11.53 -4.74
N THR A 373 -9.32 -11.29 -5.01
CA THR A 373 -8.51 -10.24 -4.39
C THR A 373 -9.03 -8.85 -4.78
N ALA A 374 -9.22 -8.58 -6.09
CA ALA A 374 -9.62 -7.26 -6.57
C ALA A 374 -11.06 -6.89 -6.21
N GLN A 375 -11.97 -7.86 -6.14
CA GLN A 375 -13.38 -7.62 -5.80
C GLN A 375 -13.52 -7.06 -4.38
N LYS A 376 -12.68 -7.50 -3.43
CA LYS A 376 -12.71 -7.00 -2.03
C LYS A 376 -12.46 -5.50 -1.97
N THR A 377 -11.40 -5.03 -2.62
CA THR A 377 -11.07 -3.60 -2.66
C THR A 377 -12.01 -2.81 -3.55
N GLN A 378 -12.46 -3.38 -4.67
CA GLN A 378 -13.46 -2.75 -5.53
C GLN A 378 -14.77 -2.46 -4.77
N ILE A 379 -15.31 -3.45 -4.05
CA ILE A 379 -16.52 -3.30 -3.24
C ILE A 379 -16.28 -2.31 -2.10
N ALA A 380 -15.19 -2.48 -1.34
CA ALA A 380 -14.92 -1.65 -0.19
C ALA A 380 -14.76 -0.16 -0.56
N PHE A 381 -14.10 0.13 -1.66
CA PHE A 381 -13.91 1.51 -2.12
C PHE A 381 -15.19 2.04 -2.80
N ALA A 382 -15.97 1.17 -3.46
CA ALA A 382 -17.30 1.52 -3.97
C ALA A 382 -18.30 1.90 -2.86
N ASP A 383 -18.29 1.21 -1.71
CA ASP A 383 -19.13 1.57 -0.56
C ASP A 383 -18.81 3.01 -0.10
N ARG A 384 -17.52 3.35 0.05
CA ARG A 384 -17.07 4.70 0.43
C ARG A 384 -17.48 5.75 -0.60
N ARG A 385 -17.30 5.45 -1.90
CA ARG A 385 -17.76 6.28 -3.02
C ARG A 385 -19.24 6.58 -2.95
N THR A 386 -20.03 5.54 -2.78
CA THR A 386 -21.47 5.59 -2.90
C THR A 386 -22.07 6.37 -1.74
N VAL A 387 -21.64 6.11 -0.50
CA VAL A 387 -22.20 6.82 0.65
C VAL A 387 -21.86 8.30 0.64
N CYS A 388 -20.62 8.68 0.33
CA CYS A 388 -20.25 10.09 0.35
C CYS A 388 -20.91 10.89 -0.78
N ARG A 389 -21.19 10.28 -1.95
CA ARG A 389 -22.03 10.91 -2.98
C ARG A 389 -23.47 11.07 -2.52
N TYR A 390 -24.04 10.02 -1.94
CA TYR A 390 -25.41 10.06 -1.43
C TYR A 390 -25.60 11.12 -0.34
N LEU A 391 -24.62 11.30 0.56
CA LEU A 391 -24.66 12.34 1.59
C LEU A 391 -24.70 13.77 1.00
N LEU A 392 -24.21 14.00 -0.23
CA LEU A 392 -24.30 15.30 -0.91
C LEU A 392 -25.71 15.58 -1.45
N GLU A 393 -26.50 14.55 -1.72
CA GLU A 393 -27.87 14.66 -2.24
C GLU A 393 -28.92 14.86 -1.13
N LEU A 394 -28.54 14.55 0.12
CA LEU A 394 -29.45 14.67 1.27
C LEU A 394 -29.66 16.13 1.70
N PRO A 395 -30.83 16.46 2.28
CA PRO A 395 -31.07 17.76 2.90
C PRO A 395 -29.96 18.12 3.91
N PRO A 396 -29.54 19.40 4.00
CA PRO A 396 -28.37 19.80 4.77
C PRO A 396 -28.58 19.54 6.27
N LYS A 397 -27.96 18.48 6.77
CA LYS A 397 -27.89 18.12 8.19
C LYS A 397 -26.49 17.59 8.54
N PRO A 398 -26.07 17.64 9.81
CA PRO A 398 -24.80 17.04 10.22
C PRO A 398 -24.76 15.55 9.89
N SER A 399 -23.68 15.08 9.29
CA SER A 399 -23.46 13.65 9.05
C SER A 399 -22.40 13.11 10.01
N TYR A 400 -22.52 11.86 10.40
CA TYR A 400 -21.59 11.20 11.33
C TYR A 400 -21.20 9.83 10.78
N ALA A 401 -19.90 9.52 10.81
CA ALA A 401 -19.38 8.23 10.33
C ALA A 401 -18.02 7.91 10.96
N ASP A 402 -17.52 6.71 10.71
CA ASP A 402 -16.14 6.34 11.04
C ASP A 402 -15.11 7.14 10.23
N GLN A 403 -13.86 7.11 10.70
CA GLN A 403 -12.74 7.80 10.09
C GLN A 403 -12.58 7.51 8.59
N GLY A 404 -12.83 6.26 8.17
CA GLY A 404 -12.70 5.86 6.77
C GLY A 404 -13.64 6.64 5.86
N ILE A 405 -14.91 6.83 6.24
CA ILE A 405 -15.84 7.65 5.47
C ILE A 405 -15.48 9.13 5.54
N VAL A 406 -15.13 9.63 6.73
CA VAL A 406 -14.75 11.05 6.91
C VAL A 406 -13.62 11.43 5.97
N ILE A 407 -12.54 10.65 5.97
CA ILE A 407 -11.39 10.87 5.11
C ILE A 407 -11.81 10.81 3.63
N TRP A 408 -12.60 9.80 3.23
CA TRP A 408 -13.01 9.62 1.83
C TRP A 408 -13.89 10.78 1.32
N CYS A 409 -14.81 11.25 2.16
CA CYS A 409 -15.68 12.37 1.86
C CYS A 409 -14.90 13.68 1.59
N THR A 410 -13.70 13.87 2.18
CA THR A 410 -12.84 15.05 1.89
C THR A 410 -12.31 15.10 0.45
N VAL A 411 -12.37 13.99 -0.29
CA VAL A 411 -11.77 13.86 -1.63
C VAL A 411 -12.77 13.99 -2.77
N LEU A 412 -14.05 13.73 -2.51
CA LEU A 412 -15.07 13.53 -3.55
C LEU A 412 -15.43 14.74 -4.41
N ASP A 413 -15.46 15.93 -3.81
CA ASP A 413 -16.02 17.10 -4.47
C ASP A 413 -15.19 18.36 -4.18
N PRO A 414 -14.27 18.75 -5.09
CA PRO A 414 -13.57 20.01 -4.98
C PRO A 414 -14.44 21.24 -5.30
N THR A 415 -15.62 21.05 -5.92
CA THR A 415 -16.49 22.12 -6.43
C THR A 415 -17.56 22.57 -5.43
N ASN A 416 -18.29 21.66 -4.79
CA ASN A 416 -19.31 22.01 -3.79
C ASN A 416 -18.81 21.92 -2.34
N GLY A 417 -17.53 21.56 -2.17
CA GLY A 417 -16.94 21.26 -0.88
C GLY A 417 -17.36 19.87 -0.38
N PRO A 418 -16.50 19.19 0.39
CA PRO A 418 -16.81 17.87 0.89
C PRO A 418 -17.99 17.92 1.88
N PRO A 419 -18.83 16.86 1.94
CA PRO A 419 -19.87 16.80 2.95
C PRO A 419 -19.22 16.88 4.34
N LYS A 420 -19.78 17.72 5.22
CA LYS A 420 -19.28 17.90 6.59
C LYS A 420 -19.65 16.68 7.43
N VAL A 421 -18.83 15.64 7.36
CA VAL A 421 -18.95 14.42 8.15
C VAL A 421 -18.13 14.57 9.42
N LYS A 422 -18.75 14.37 10.57
CA LYS A 422 -18.11 14.33 11.88
C LYS A 422 -17.66 12.91 12.18
N GLU A 423 -16.41 12.77 12.59
CA GLU A 423 -15.84 11.49 12.97
C GLU A 423 -16.46 10.96 14.27
N LEU A 424 -16.82 9.68 14.24
CA LEU A 424 -17.23 8.90 15.39
C LEU A 424 -16.01 8.20 16.03
N PRO A 425 -15.97 8.03 17.36
CA PRO A 425 -14.91 7.29 18.02
C PRO A 425 -14.68 5.89 17.43
N ALA A 426 -13.42 5.47 17.40
CA ALA A 426 -13.02 4.15 16.88
C ALA A 426 -13.48 3.00 17.79
N ASP A 427 -13.58 3.21 19.11
CA ASP A 427 -14.08 2.20 20.04
C ASP A 427 -15.62 2.20 20.13
N ALA A 428 -16.19 1.00 20.14
CA ALA A 428 -17.64 0.82 20.14
C ALA A 428 -18.36 1.47 21.36
N PRO A 429 -17.84 1.40 22.61
CA PRO A 429 -18.50 2.03 23.75
C PRO A 429 -18.60 3.56 23.63
N SER A 430 -17.50 4.25 23.31
CA SER A 430 -17.50 5.71 23.15
C SER A 430 -18.31 6.12 21.91
N ARG A 431 -18.30 5.31 20.86
CA ARG A 431 -19.12 5.52 19.67
C ARG A 431 -20.60 5.43 19.97
N LYS A 432 -21.07 4.38 20.67
CA LYS A 432 -22.45 4.26 21.15
C LYS A 432 -22.87 5.45 22.01
N ALA A 433 -22.04 5.82 22.98
CA ALA A 433 -22.28 7.00 23.82
C ALA A 433 -22.41 8.27 22.99
N ARG A 434 -21.52 8.48 22.02
CA ARG A 434 -21.57 9.63 21.10
C ARG A 434 -22.84 9.62 20.25
N ILE A 435 -23.20 8.48 19.65
CA ILE A 435 -24.40 8.34 18.82
C ILE A 435 -25.67 8.66 19.62
N ALA A 436 -25.75 8.24 20.89
CA ALA A 436 -26.89 8.52 21.76
C ALA A 436 -27.12 10.03 22.00
N THR A 437 -26.07 10.86 21.89
CA THR A 437 -26.17 12.33 22.03
C THR A 437 -26.69 13.03 20.76
N ILE A 438 -26.75 12.33 19.63
CA ILE A 438 -27.18 12.91 18.35
C ILE A 438 -28.70 13.01 18.33
N THR A 439 -29.22 14.23 18.25
CA THR A 439 -30.66 14.53 18.16
C THR A 439 -31.13 14.84 16.74
N SER A 440 -30.21 15.26 15.86
CA SER A 440 -30.47 15.54 14.45
C SER A 440 -29.24 15.21 13.59
N GLY A 441 -29.49 14.75 12.37
CA GLY A 441 -28.44 14.41 11.41
C GLY A 441 -28.55 13.00 10.85
N TYR A 442 -27.52 12.63 10.10
CA TYR A 442 -27.38 11.31 9.49
C TYR A 442 -26.25 10.51 10.14
N VAL A 443 -26.42 9.20 10.31
CA VAL A 443 -25.34 8.28 10.70
C VAL A 443 -25.17 7.23 9.61
N VAL A 444 -23.91 6.99 9.23
CA VAL A 444 -23.53 5.91 8.33
C VAL A 444 -23.18 4.67 9.15
N THR A 445 -23.76 3.52 8.80
CA THR A 445 -23.39 2.23 9.40
C THR A 445 -23.07 1.19 8.32
N GLY A 446 -22.28 0.19 8.69
CA GLY A 446 -21.93 -0.94 7.84
C GLY A 446 -21.10 -0.59 6.59
N GLY A 447 -21.15 -1.51 5.63
CA GLY A 447 -20.31 -1.50 4.44
C GLY A 447 -18.87 -1.88 4.76
N ALA A 448 -18.01 -1.80 3.75
CA ALA A 448 -16.58 -2.03 3.88
C ALA A 448 -15.77 -0.73 3.81
N ARG A 449 -14.52 -0.78 4.27
CA ARG A 449 -13.56 0.36 4.22
C ARG A 449 -12.30 -0.01 3.47
N GLU A 450 -11.28 -0.47 4.17
CA GLU A 450 -10.01 -0.91 3.60
C GLU A 450 -9.77 -2.34 4.10
N PRO A 451 -9.88 -3.36 3.24
CA PRO A 451 -9.99 -4.75 3.71
C PRO A 451 -8.67 -5.29 4.30
N TYR A 452 -7.52 -4.82 3.81
CA TYR A 452 -6.20 -5.32 4.25
C TYR A 452 -5.60 -4.54 5.43
N TYR A 453 -5.92 -3.25 5.57
CA TYR A 453 -5.27 -2.35 6.55
C TYR A 453 -6.25 -1.56 7.42
N GLY A 454 -7.54 -1.63 7.09
CA GLY A 454 -8.56 -0.98 7.87
C GLY A 454 -8.79 -1.67 9.20
N CYS A 455 -9.62 -1.03 10.02
CA CYS A 455 -10.08 -1.57 11.28
C CYS A 455 -11.57 -1.93 11.13
N PRO A 456 -11.93 -3.21 10.83
CA PRO A 456 -13.32 -3.61 10.69
C PRO A 456 -14.16 -3.30 11.95
N SER A 457 -13.58 -3.47 13.14
CA SER A 457 -14.24 -3.17 14.42
C SER A 457 -14.46 -1.67 14.68
N CYS A 458 -13.78 -0.81 13.93
CA CYS A 458 -13.97 0.64 13.97
C CYS A 458 -15.16 1.09 13.09
N ILE A 459 -15.71 0.21 12.26
CA ILE A 459 -16.88 0.50 11.44
C ILE A 459 -18.11 0.54 12.34
N THR A 460 -18.91 1.60 12.22
CA THR A 460 -20.13 1.76 13.00
C THR A 460 -21.14 0.68 12.60
N SER A 461 -21.58 -0.16 13.54
CA SER A 461 -22.62 -1.17 13.30
C SER A 461 -24.03 -0.59 13.50
N ALA A 462 -25.01 -1.06 12.73
CA ALA A 462 -26.43 -0.73 12.92
C ALA A 462 -26.94 -1.12 14.32
N SER A 463 -26.35 -2.15 14.93
CA SER A 463 -26.67 -2.58 16.31
C SER A 463 -26.26 -1.56 17.38
N GLU A 464 -25.44 -0.57 17.02
CA GLU A 464 -25.01 0.51 17.92
C GLU A 464 -26.03 1.66 17.99
N LEU A 465 -27.04 1.67 17.12
CA LEU A 465 -28.07 2.70 17.08
C LEU A 465 -29.14 2.45 18.15
N PRO A 466 -29.44 3.43 19.03
CA PRO A 466 -30.55 3.30 19.98
C PRO A 466 -31.89 3.02 19.29
N ALA A 467 -32.61 2.00 19.77
CA ALA A 467 -33.91 1.63 19.24
C ALA A 467 -34.91 2.81 19.26
N GLY A 468 -35.70 2.95 18.18
CA GLY A 468 -36.74 3.97 18.06
C GLY A 468 -36.28 5.42 17.84
N ARG A 469 -34.96 5.68 17.80
CA ARG A 469 -34.40 7.04 17.55
C ARG A 469 -33.86 7.27 16.15
N TRP A 470 -33.86 6.23 15.31
CA TRP A 470 -33.27 6.28 13.98
C TRP A 470 -34.23 5.71 12.96
N ARG A 471 -34.39 6.44 11.84
CA ARG A 471 -35.13 5.99 10.66
C ARG A 471 -34.13 5.61 9.58
N LEU A 472 -34.25 4.42 9.03
CA LEU A 472 -33.46 4.03 7.86
C LEU A 472 -33.87 4.91 6.67
N VAL A 473 -32.92 5.65 6.10
CA VAL A 473 -33.14 6.48 4.90
C VAL A 473 -32.77 5.69 3.66
N GLN A 474 -31.61 5.04 3.69
CA GLN A 474 -31.08 4.29 2.56
C GLN A 474 -30.38 3.02 3.03
N LYS A 475 -30.69 1.90 2.38
CA LYS A 475 -29.89 0.67 2.42
C LYS A 475 -29.31 0.44 1.04
N PHE A 476 -28.00 0.33 0.93
CA PHE A 476 -27.36 0.05 -0.36
C PHE A 476 -27.39 -1.45 -0.67
N PRO A 477 -27.29 -1.83 -1.95
CA PRO A 477 -27.26 -3.23 -2.37
C PRO A 477 -26.20 -4.03 -1.62
N ASP A 478 -26.56 -5.26 -1.25
CA ASP A 478 -25.64 -6.18 -0.62
C ASP A 478 -24.97 -7.02 -1.71
N LEU A 479 -23.77 -6.61 -2.14
CA LEU A 479 -23.07 -7.25 -3.26
C LEU A 479 -22.43 -8.58 -2.85
N VAL A 480 -22.21 -8.80 -1.56
CA VAL A 480 -21.61 -10.02 -1.01
C VAL A 480 -22.29 -10.35 0.31
N PRO A 481 -22.40 -11.65 0.68
CA PRO A 481 -22.83 -12.05 2.01
C PRO A 481 -21.96 -11.43 3.11
N PRO A 482 -22.44 -11.36 4.37
CA PRO A 482 -21.63 -10.95 5.52
C PRO A 482 -20.29 -11.69 5.59
N VAL A 483 -19.21 -10.91 5.61
CA VAL A 483 -17.82 -11.40 5.68
C VAL A 483 -17.04 -10.53 6.67
N PRO A 484 -15.88 -10.99 7.21
CA PRO A 484 -15.17 -10.25 8.26
C PRO A 484 -14.76 -8.81 7.89
N TRP A 485 -14.55 -8.52 6.61
CA TRP A 485 -14.21 -7.17 6.12
C TRP A 485 -15.43 -6.33 5.69
N ARG A 486 -16.64 -6.91 5.75
CA ARG A 486 -17.94 -6.31 5.41
C ARG A 486 -19.06 -7.05 6.16
N GLU A 487 -19.14 -6.85 7.48
CA GLU A 487 -20.05 -7.61 8.35
C GLU A 487 -21.53 -7.36 8.07
N GLU A 488 -21.86 -6.17 7.57
CA GLU A 488 -23.23 -5.81 7.22
C GLU A 488 -23.30 -4.83 6.05
N ALA A 489 -24.46 -4.78 5.40
CA ALA A 489 -24.71 -3.84 4.31
C ALA A 489 -24.55 -2.37 4.75
N LEU A 490 -24.05 -1.55 3.83
CA LEU A 490 -23.94 -0.11 4.00
C LEU A 490 -25.34 0.53 4.12
N ARG A 491 -25.51 1.40 5.12
CA ARG A 491 -26.78 2.07 5.42
C ARG A 491 -26.57 3.52 5.84
N VAL A 492 -27.57 4.35 5.57
CA VAL A 492 -27.68 5.71 6.10
C VAL A 492 -28.96 5.83 6.90
N TRP A 493 -28.82 6.33 8.11
CA TRP A 493 -29.90 6.52 9.07
C TRP A 493 -30.08 8.00 9.37
N GLU A 494 -31.30 8.42 9.62
CA GLU A 494 -31.63 9.78 10.05
C GLU A 494 -32.16 9.75 11.49
N ALA A 495 -31.68 10.67 12.31
CA ALA A 495 -32.16 10.83 13.67
C ALA A 495 -33.62 11.32 13.66
N ILE A 496 -34.48 10.61 14.39
CA ILE A 496 -35.87 11.00 14.65
C ILE A 496 -35.87 11.84 15.93
N GLU A 497 -36.46 13.04 15.88
CA GLU A 497 -36.69 13.79 17.10
C GLU A 497 -37.56 12.94 18.05
N PRO A 498 -37.15 12.76 19.32
CA PRO A 498 -38.01 12.10 20.27
C PRO A 498 -39.34 12.87 20.27
N PRO A 499 -40.50 12.18 20.22
CA PRO A 499 -41.78 12.86 20.26
C PRO A 499 -41.73 13.80 21.46
N ALA A 500 -41.85 15.11 21.21
CA ALA A 500 -41.83 16.12 22.24
C ALA A 500 -42.73 15.60 23.34
N ALA A 501 -42.16 15.35 24.53
CA ALA A 501 -42.91 14.77 25.62
C ALA A 501 -44.16 15.65 25.75
N ARG A 502 -45.32 15.12 25.36
CA ARG A 502 -46.60 15.83 25.45
C ARG A 502 -46.96 15.88 26.92
N GLY A 503 -46.14 16.58 27.71
CA GLY A 503 -46.44 17.07 29.03
C GLY A 503 -47.37 18.25 28.90
N GLY A 504 -48.55 18.02 28.30
CA GLY A 504 -49.72 18.73 28.80
C GLY A 504 -49.92 18.22 30.23
N PRO A 505 -50.02 19.10 31.25
CA PRO A 505 -50.24 18.66 32.61
C PRO A 505 -51.60 17.94 32.68
N GLN A 506 -51.61 16.62 32.55
CA GLN A 506 -52.74 15.82 32.99
C GLN A 506 -52.79 15.96 34.52
N ARG A 507 -53.64 16.87 35.00
CA ARG A 507 -54.16 16.87 36.37
C ARG A 507 -54.98 15.59 36.56
N GLY A 508 -54.29 14.46 36.70
CA GLY A 508 -54.86 13.17 37.06
C GLY A 508 -54.67 12.93 38.55
N ARG A 509 -55.79 12.72 39.26
CA ARG A 509 -55.85 12.40 40.70
C ARG A 509 -54.86 11.31 41.10
N ALA A 510 -54.22 11.53 42.24
CA ALA A 510 -53.38 10.56 42.93
C ALA A 510 -54.13 9.25 43.22
N PRO A 511 -53.59 8.07 42.83
CA PRO A 511 -53.96 6.81 43.45
C PRO A 511 -53.22 6.67 44.78
N VAL A 512 -54.00 6.35 45.81
CA VAL A 512 -53.55 6.04 47.17
C VAL A 512 -52.76 4.73 47.16
N GLY A 513 -51.56 4.78 47.75
CA GLY A 513 -50.94 3.76 48.59
C GLY A 513 -50.85 2.32 48.08
N GLY A 514 -49.65 1.93 47.63
CA GLY A 514 -49.23 0.53 47.55
C GLY A 514 -47.76 0.41 47.95
N PHE A 515 -47.50 -0.21 49.10
CA PHE A 515 -46.17 -0.49 49.64
C PHE A 515 -45.36 -1.40 48.69
N HIS A 516 -44.14 -1.00 48.34
CA HIS A 516 -43.12 -1.92 47.83
C HIS A 516 -41.83 -1.79 48.64
N ARG A 517 -41.43 -2.91 49.27
CA ARG A 517 -40.11 -3.13 49.86
C ARG A 517 -39.10 -3.33 48.73
N MET A 518 -37.93 -2.69 48.83
CA MET A 518 -36.70 -3.18 48.21
C MET A 518 -35.57 -3.22 49.26
N PRO A 519 -34.75 -4.29 49.25
CA PRO A 519 -33.68 -4.49 50.23
C PRO A 519 -32.41 -3.70 49.87
N ALA A 520 -31.68 -3.35 50.93
CA ALA A 520 -30.35 -2.78 50.91
C ALA A 520 -29.31 -3.84 50.53
N HIS A 521 -28.40 -3.52 49.61
CA HIS A 521 -27.01 -3.98 49.64
C HIS A 521 -26.11 -2.97 48.92
N SER A 522 -25.17 -2.41 49.67
CA SER A 522 -24.05 -1.60 49.21
C SER A 522 -22.76 -2.41 49.30
N SER A 523 -21.98 -2.40 48.22
CA SER A 523 -20.57 -2.75 48.13
C SER A 523 -20.15 -2.20 46.77
N GLY A 524 -19.35 -1.16 46.61
CA GLY A 524 -18.05 -0.91 47.22
C GLY A 524 -17.10 -0.69 46.05
N SER A 525 -16.93 0.57 45.63
CA SER A 525 -15.99 0.99 44.60
C SER A 525 -14.54 0.93 45.11
N PRO A 526 -13.54 0.67 44.25
CA PRO A 526 -12.19 1.15 44.47
C PRO A 526 -11.92 2.39 43.61
N THR A 527 -11.60 3.47 44.30
CA THR A 527 -10.95 4.70 43.86
C THR A 527 -9.49 4.42 43.47
N THR A 528 -9.03 4.94 42.33
CA THR A 528 -7.59 5.01 42.01
C THR A 528 -7.04 6.39 42.35
N THR A 529 -6.07 6.40 43.25
CA THR A 529 -5.34 7.54 43.80
C THR A 529 -4.43 8.19 42.75
N ALA A 530 -4.57 9.51 42.57
CA ALA A 530 -3.59 10.33 41.85
C ALA A 530 -2.42 10.66 42.80
N LEU A 531 -1.21 10.21 42.46
CA LEU A 531 0.02 10.65 43.14
C LEU A 531 0.64 11.79 42.34
N ARG A 532 0.55 13.02 42.87
CA ARG A 532 1.37 14.16 42.46
C ARG A 532 2.68 14.09 43.24
N THR A 533 3.81 13.99 42.55
CA THR A 533 5.13 14.31 43.12
C THR A 533 5.48 15.75 42.80
N SER A 534 5.60 16.56 43.85
CA SER A 534 6.19 17.90 43.83
C SER A 534 7.66 17.82 44.20
N CYS A 535 8.54 18.44 43.41
CA CYS A 535 9.86 18.87 43.86
C CYS A 535 10.21 20.24 43.24
N ALA A 536 10.04 21.30 44.03
CA ALA A 536 10.96 22.44 44.05
C ALA A 536 12.09 22.05 45.04
N SER A 537 13.31 22.57 45.07
CA SER A 537 13.94 23.80 44.60
C SER A 537 15.46 23.59 44.67
N GLY A 538 16.24 24.32 43.88
CA GLY A 538 17.70 24.34 44.01
C GLY A 538 18.31 25.46 43.17
N ARG A 539 18.59 26.59 43.82
CA ARG A 539 19.40 27.69 43.28
C ARG A 539 20.88 27.35 43.47
N THR A 540 21.67 27.48 42.41
CA THR A 540 23.10 27.86 42.50
C THR A 540 23.58 28.45 41.17
N THR A 541 23.92 29.75 41.22
CA THR A 541 25.04 30.47 40.58
C THR A 541 25.62 30.02 39.24
N ALA A 542 25.58 30.92 38.25
CA ALA A 542 26.28 30.87 36.96
C ALA A 542 27.79 31.22 37.08
N PRO A 543 28.62 30.83 36.09
CA PRO A 543 29.33 31.83 35.28
C PRO A 543 29.45 31.43 33.78
N PRO A 544 30.20 32.18 32.93
CA PRO A 544 29.70 32.91 31.77
C PRO A 544 29.64 32.11 30.45
N ARG A 545 28.75 32.53 29.55
CA ARG A 545 28.63 32.01 28.17
C ARG A 545 29.73 32.57 27.25
N PRO A 546 30.24 31.79 26.28
CA PRO A 546 30.75 32.36 25.04
C PRO A 546 29.62 32.60 24.03
N LEU A 547 29.79 33.65 23.23
CA LEU A 547 28.94 34.12 22.14
C LEU A 547 28.34 32.97 21.31
N MET A 548 27.01 32.93 21.20
CA MET A 548 26.29 32.15 20.20
C MET A 548 25.53 33.12 19.30
N ILE A 549 25.89 33.14 18.02
CA ILE A 549 25.27 33.96 16.98
C ILE A 549 23.80 33.51 16.83
N GLN A 550 22.88 34.39 17.21
CA GLN A 550 21.44 34.19 17.04
C GLN A 550 21.08 34.48 15.58
N ARG A 551 20.85 33.43 14.77
CA ARG A 551 20.06 33.56 13.54
C ARG A 551 18.58 33.53 13.93
N THR A 552 17.92 34.67 13.77
CA THR A 552 16.46 34.79 13.84
C THR A 552 15.82 33.93 12.74
N ARG A 553 15.12 32.85 13.13
CA ARG A 553 14.11 32.20 12.29
C ARG A 553 12.75 32.84 12.59
N PRO A 554 11.94 33.18 11.57
CA PRO A 554 10.58 33.64 11.80
C PRO A 554 9.73 32.49 12.34
N SER A 555 9.05 32.76 13.45
CA SER A 555 8.07 31.89 14.10
C SER A 555 6.85 31.71 13.19
N VAL A 556 6.72 30.53 12.58
CA VAL A 556 5.44 30.00 12.08
C VAL A 556 5.20 28.68 12.79
N THR A 557 4.71 28.76 14.03
CA THR A 557 4.10 27.61 14.71
C THR A 557 2.72 27.38 14.11
N ARG A 558 2.65 26.57 13.05
CA ARG A 558 1.45 25.78 12.77
C ARG A 558 1.57 24.51 13.59
N GLU A 559 0.74 24.36 14.61
CA GLU A 559 0.44 23.05 15.18
C GLU A 559 -0.02 22.14 14.05
N ARG A 560 0.86 21.22 13.63
CA ARG A 560 0.49 20.08 12.80
C ARG A 560 0.04 19.00 13.77
N SER A 561 -1.24 18.68 13.78
CA SER A 561 -1.72 17.43 14.35
C SER A 561 -1.15 16.29 13.53
N PHE A 562 -0.11 15.64 14.04
CA PHE A 562 0.32 14.34 13.53
C PHE A 562 -0.72 13.31 14.02
N THR A 563 -1.59 12.87 13.12
CA THR A 563 -2.40 11.68 13.36
C THR A 563 -1.52 10.47 13.06
N THR A 564 -0.73 10.02 14.04
CA THR A 564 -0.16 8.67 13.99
C THR A 564 -1.31 7.71 14.26
N THR A 565 -1.95 7.21 13.19
CA THR A 565 -2.88 6.10 13.34
C THR A 565 -2.08 4.92 13.85
N ARG A 566 -2.34 4.50 15.09
CA ARG A 566 -1.77 3.30 15.68
C ARG A 566 -2.35 2.11 14.90
N VAL A 567 -1.65 1.69 13.85
CA VAL A 567 -2.00 0.46 13.12
C VAL A 567 -1.54 -0.69 13.99
N ILE A 568 -2.40 -1.09 14.92
CA ILE A 568 -2.28 -2.39 15.57
C ILE A 568 -2.68 -3.41 14.50
N PRO A 569 -1.84 -4.41 14.19
CA PRO A 569 -2.24 -5.50 13.31
C PRO A 569 -3.59 -6.07 13.75
N PRO A 570 -4.57 -6.24 12.84
CA PRO A 570 -5.95 -6.61 13.19
C PRO A 570 -6.08 -7.98 13.89
N TRP A 571 -5.00 -8.76 14.00
CA TRP A 571 -4.94 -10.06 14.66
C TRP A 571 -4.36 -10.04 16.08
N LEU A 572 -3.91 -8.91 16.61
CA LEU A 572 -3.46 -8.81 18.01
C LEU A 572 -4.68 -8.66 18.94
N PRO A 573 -4.84 -9.50 19.99
CA PRO A 573 -5.95 -9.37 20.92
C PRO A 573 -5.91 -8.01 21.62
N ALA A 574 -7.09 -7.36 21.72
CA ALA A 574 -7.25 -6.15 22.51
C ALA A 574 -6.99 -6.46 23.99
N GLY A 575 -5.77 -6.26 24.47
CA GLY A 575 -5.39 -6.50 25.87
C GLY A 575 -3.93 -6.86 26.13
N SER A 576 -3.11 -7.09 25.11
CA SER A 576 -1.68 -7.38 25.27
C SER A 576 -0.81 -6.15 24.97
N VAL A 577 -0.82 -5.16 25.88
CA VAL A 577 0.24 -4.15 26.07
C VAL A 577 0.38 -3.89 27.56
#